data_AF-A0A7X9FK64-F1
#
_entry.id   AF-A0A7X9FK64-F1
#
_cell.length_a   1.000
_cell.length_b   1.000
_cell.length_c   1.000
_cell.angle_alpha   90.00
_cell.angle_beta   90.00
_cell.angle_gamma   90.00
#
_symmetry.space_group_name_H-M   'P 1'
#
loop_
_entity.id
_entity.type
_entity.pdbx_description
1 polymer ?
#
loop_
_entity_poly.entity_id
_entity_poly.type
_entity_poly.pdbx_seq_one_letter_code
_entity_poly.pdbx_strand_id
1 'polypeptide(L)'
;DSAGEKFWKVALEDHPGVKMVMARKAICLAGPVNVLSEGEYPTKYKGVYLRPAETRAIFDERGWANVAALQLRNPMHRSHEYLCKIAIEVCDGVIIHSLIGNLKPGDIPAEVRVECIDTLVKHYFVEKNVVQGGYPLDMRYAGPREGLLHATFRQNYGVNKMIIGRDHAGVGDFYGMFEAQEIFDRIPYKEQACPDPGKALLCEPLKIDWTFYCFKCDGMASLRTCPHAKEDRVILSGTKLRKMLSEGGEIPDHFGRDEVLAILRKYYEGLTEKVEIKMQGAASGEALK
;
A
#
# COMPACT_ATOMS: atom_id res chain seq x y z
N ASP A 1 -4.05 20.23 -4.47
CA ASP A 1 -4.07 19.91 -5.92
C ASP A 1 -2.67 20.02 -6.53
N SER A 2 -2.18 18.90 -7.09
CA SER A 2 -0.90 18.75 -7.79
C SER A 2 -0.80 19.56 -9.09
N ALA A 3 -1.88 20.23 -9.50
CA ALA A 3 -1.90 21.18 -10.61
C ALA A 3 -1.49 22.62 -10.22
N GLY A 4 -1.38 22.96 -8.93
CA GLY A 4 -1.09 24.33 -8.49
C GLY A 4 0.39 24.71 -8.57
N GLU A 5 0.68 26.01 -8.75
CA GLU A 5 2.07 26.54 -8.76
C GLU A 5 2.86 26.16 -7.50
N LYS A 6 2.18 26.05 -6.35
CA LYS A 6 2.80 25.65 -5.08
C LYS A 6 3.40 24.24 -5.13
N PHE A 7 2.76 23.31 -5.85
CA PHE A 7 3.29 21.94 -6.01
C PHE A 7 4.61 21.99 -6.79
N TRP A 8 4.61 22.65 -7.95
CA TRP A 8 5.78 22.69 -8.84
C TRP A 8 6.98 23.42 -8.26
N LYS A 9 6.78 24.37 -7.34
CA LYS A 9 7.87 25.06 -6.61
C LYS A 9 8.77 24.10 -5.82
N VAL A 10 8.22 23.00 -5.31
CA VAL A 10 8.96 22.05 -4.44
C VAL A 10 9.13 20.69 -5.13
N ALA A 11 8.23 20.32 -6.03
CA ALA A 11 8.21 18.98 -6.61
C ALA A 11 9.43 18.65 -7.49
N LEU A 12 10.01 19.64 -8.18
CA LEU A 12 11.24 19.43 -8.97
C LEU A 12 12.40 18.97 -8.07
N GLU A 13 12.48 19.50 -6.87
CA GLU A 13 13.58 19.25 -5.92
C GLU A 13 13.32 18.11 -4.96
N ASP A 14 12.06 17.74 -4.67
CA ASP A 14 11.76 16.78 -3.60
C ASP A 14 10.85 15.63 -4.01
N HIS A 15 10.02 15.77 -5.05
CA HIS A 15 9.06 14.72 -5.40
C HIS A 15 9.74 13.60 -6.22
N PRO A 16 9.80 12.35 -5.73
CA PRO A 16 10.52 11.26 -6.40
C PRO A 16 10.04 10.99 -7.82
N GLY A 17 8.72 10.90 -8.04
CA GLY A 17 8.15 10.72 -9.38
C GLY A 17 8.47 11.84 -10.35
N VAL A 18 8.48 13.11 -9.91
CA VAL A 18 8.82 14.25 -10.76
C VAL A 18 10.29 14.18 -11.14
N LYS A 19 11.20 13.95 -10.18
CA LYS A 19 12.62 13.73 -10.46
C LYS A 19 12.85 12.63 -11.48
N MET A 20 12.17 11.49 -11.32
CA MET A 20 12.27 10.37 -12.26
C MET A 20 11.81 10.74 -13.67
N VAL A 21 10.78 11.58 -13.81
CA VAL A 21 10.30 12.05 -15.11
C VAL A 21 11.27 13.07 -15.72
N MET A 22 11.75 14.04 -14.93
CA MET A 22 12.65 15.09 -15.40
C MET A 22 14.05 14.55 -15.73
N ALA A 23 14.47 13.45 -15.12
CA ALA A 23 15.73 12.76 -15.44
C ALA A 23 15.68 11.93 -16.75
N ARG A 24 14.52 11.85 -17.42
CA ARG A 24 14.41 11.11 -18.69
C ARG A 24 15.16 11.83 -19.81
N LYS A 25 15.55 11.06 -20.82
CA LYS A 25 16.12 11.60 -22.07
C LYS A 25 15.06 12.38 -22.85
N ALA A 26 15.51 13.25 -23.76
CA ALA A 26 14.65 14.15 -24.54
C ALA A 26 13.64 13.45 -25.48
N ILE A 27 13.83 12.17 -25.79
CA ILE A 27 13.03 11.44 -26.78
C ILE A 27 12.29 10.28 -26.11
N CYS A 28 10.97 10.23 -26.29
CA CYS A 28 10.11 9.10 -25.95
C CYS A 28 9.77 8.31 -27.22
N LEU A 29 10.16 7.04 -27.30
CA LEU A 29 9.81 6.14 -28.41
C LEU A 29 8.52 5.37 -28.07
N ALA A 30 7.55 5.39 -28.96
CA ALA A 30 6.28 4.69 -28.81
C ALA A 30 6.10 3.64 -29.91
N GLY A 31 5.40 2.55 -29.60
CA GLY A 31 5.11 1.48 -30.53
C GLY A 31 4.56 0.24 -29.82
N PRO A 32 4.02 -0.73 -30.57
CA PRO A 32 3.63 -2.02 -30.01
C PRO A 32 4.83 -2.75 -29.42
N VAL A 33 4.58 -3.60 -28.42
CA VAL A 33 5.62 -4.39 -27.74
C VAL A 33 5.35 -5.89 -27.93
N ASN A 34 6.42 -6.65 -28.13
CA ASN A 34 6.40 -8.12 -28.06
C ASN A 34 7.20 -8.53 -26.83
N VAL A 35 6.57 -9.27 -25.91
CA VAL A 35 7.22 -9.72 -24.67
C VAL A 35 7.99 -11.01 -24.94
N LEU A 36 9.31 -10.95 -24.81
CA LEU A 36 10.20 -12.12 -25.00
C LEU A 36 10.52 -12.83 -23.67
N SER A 37 10.48 -12.10 -22.56
CA SER A 37 10.79 -12.60 -21.23
C SER A 37 10.21 -11.68 -20.16
N GLU A 38 9.88 -12.23 -19.00
CA GLU A 38 9.50 -11.49 -17.79
C GLU A 38 10.71 -11.20 -16.89
N GLY A 39 11.93 -11.40 -17.39
CA GLY A 39 13.16 -11.19 -16.62
C GLY A 39 13.31 -12.18 -15.48
N GLU A 40 13.83 -11.71 -14.34
CA GLU A 40 14.09 -12.56 -13.17
C GLU A 40 12.85 -12.83 -12.30
N TYR A 41 11.72 -12.14 -12.54
CA TYR A 41 10.58 -12.16 -11.64
C TYR A 41 10.00 -13.56 -11.38
N PRO A 42 9.77 -14.42 -12.40
CA PRO A 42 9.23 -15.77 -12.19
C PRO A 42 10.12 -16.66 -11.32
N THR A 43 11.44 -16.45 -11.35
CA THR A 43 12.41 -17.27 -10.61
C THR A 43 12.69 -16.69 -9.23
N LYS A 44 12.98 -15.38 -9.15
CA LYS A 44 13.38 -14.70 -7.91
C LYS A 44 12.23 -14.52 -6.91
N TYR A 45 11.01 -14.36 -7.42
CA TYR A 45 9.81 -14.17 -6.60
C TYR A 45 8.82 -15.32 -6.79
N LYS A 46 9.32 -16.53 -7.07
CA LYS A 46 8.49 -17.72 -7.25
C LYS A 46 7.55 -17.92 -6.05
N GLY A 47 6.28 -18.20 -6.34
CA GLY A 47 5.23 -18.38 -5.32
C GLY A 47 4.61 -17.09 -4.80
N VAL A 48 5.24 -15.93 -5.05
CA VAL A 48 4.70 -14.62 -4.70
C VAL A 48 4.31 -13.84 -5.96
N TYR A 49 5.15 -13.83 -6.99
CA TYR A 49 4.83 -13.17 -8.25
C TYR A 49 3.63 -13.84 -8.91
N LEU A 50 2.55 -13.08 -9.07
CA LEU A 50 1.34 -13.53 -9.73
C LEU A 50 1.11 -12.70 -11.00
N ARG A 51 0.68 -13.40 -12.04
CA ARG A 51 0.18 -12.81 -13.29
C ARG A 51 -1.31 -12.53 -13.18
N PRO A 52 -1.84 -11.60 -13.99
CA PRO A 52 -3.27 -11.33 -14.02
C PRO A 52 -4.15 -12.56 -14.29
N ALA A 53 -3.68 -13.48 -15.13
CA ALA A 53 -4.40 -14.73 -15.42
C ALA A 53 -4.42 -15.68 -14.21
N GLU A 54 -3.35 -15.72 -13.43
CA GLU A 54 -3.23 -16.60 -12.26
C GLU A 54 -4.11 -16.11 -11.12
N THR A 55 -4.14 -14.81 -10.83
CA THR A 55 -5.05 -14.27 -9.81
C THR A 55 -6.51 -14.48 -10.16
N ARG A 56 -6.88 -14.29 -11.44
CA ARG A 56 -8.25 -14.57 -11.91
C ARG A 56 -8.61 -16.04 -11.71
N ALA A 57 -7.74 -16.96 -12.11
CA ALA A 57 -7.97 -18.39 -11.90
C ALA A 57 -8.13 -18.75 -10.42
N ILE A 58 -7.31 -18.17 -9.53
CA ILE A 58 -7.45 -18.35 -8.08
C ILE A 58 -8.81 -17.84 -7.57
N PHE A 59 -9.26 -16.68 -8.05
CA PHE A 59 -10.55 -16.13 -7.64
C PHE A 59 -11.71 -16.97 -8.16
N ASP A 60 -11.65 -17.43 -9.41
CA ASP A 60 -12.66 -18.32 -10.01
C ASP A 60 -12.74 -19.66 -9.27
N GLU A 61 -11.59 -20.28 -8.95
CA GLU A 61 -11.52 -21.54 -8.19
C GLU A 61 -12.15 -21.39 -6.79
N ARG A 62 -11.98 -20.23 -6.16
CA ARG A 62 -12.57 -19.92 -4.85
C ARG A 62 -14.02 -19.42 -4.94
N GLY A 63 -14.56 -19.25 -6.14
CA GLY A 63 -15.89 -18.68 -6.36
C GLY A 63 -16.02 -17.21 -5.92
N TRP A 64 -14.92 -16.46 -5.92
CA TRP A 64 -14.92 -15.04 -5.55
C TRP A 64 -15.34 -14.16 -6.72
N ALA A 65 -16.41 -13.38 -6.55
CA ALA A 65 -16.87 -12.39 -7.51
C ALA A 65 -16.56 -10.96 -7.06
N ASN A 66 -16.60 -10.70 -5.75
CA ASN A 66 -16.23 -9.44 -5.11
C ASN A 66 -14.88 -9.60 -4.43
N VAL A 67 -13.85 -8.98 -5.00
CA VAL A 67 -12.47 -9.13 -4.52
C VAL A 67 -11.89 -7.77 -4.22
N ALA A 68 -11.40 -7.62 -2.98
CA ALA A 68 -10.66 -6.45 -2.56
C ALA A 68 -9.15 -6.64 -2.75
N ALA A 69 -8.41 -5.55 -2.92
CA ALA A 69 -6.95 -5.59 -2.87
C ALA A 69 -6.37 -4.56 -1.91
N LEU A 70 -5.37 -5.00 -1.13
CA LEU A 70 -4.49 -4.12 -0.37
C LEU A 70 -3.18 -3.93 -1.15
N GLN A 71 -2.84 -2.68 -1.47
CA GLN A 71 -1.52 -2.32 -2.00
C GLN A 71 -0.52 -2.19 -0.86
N LEU A 72 0.65 -2.84 -0.98
CA LEU A 72 1.71 -2.74 0.01
C LEU A 72 3.09 -2.56 -0.61
N ARG A 73 3.92 -1.79 0.08
CA ARG A 73 5.38 -1.70 -0.13
C ARG A 73 6.20 -1.95 1.15
N ASN A 74 5.52 -2.04 2.29
CA ASN A 74 6.09 -2.19 3.62
C ASN A 74 5.53 -3.47 4.28
N PRO A 75 6.17 -4.01 5.32
CA PRO A 75 5.56 -5.02 6.18
C PRO A 75 4.22 -4.56 6.74
N MET A 76 3.34 -5.52 7.01
CA MET A 76 2.04 -5.27 7.62
C MET A 76 2.15 -5.12 9.14
N HIS A 77 1.24 -4.34 9.71
CA HIS A 77 1.03 -4.20 11.14
C HIS A 77 -0.48 -4.21 11.41
N ARG A 78 -0.93 -4.08 12.66
CA ARG A 78 -2.34 -4.33 13.02
C ARG A 78 -3.34 -3.44 12.27
N SER A 79 -2.94 -2.22 11.92
CA SER A 79 -3.76 -1.34 11.09
C SER A 79 -4.00 -1.93 9.69
N HIS A 80 -2.95 -2.41 9.01
CA HIS A 80 -3.07 -3.09 7.72
C HIS A 80 -3.87 -4.39 7.81
N GLU A 81 -3.67 -5.17 8.89
CA GLU A 81 -4.47 -6.37 9.18
C GLU A 81 -5.96 -6.02 9.23
N TYR A 82 -6.31 -4.96 9.96
CA TYR A 82 -7.68 -4.50 10.12
C TYR A 82 -8.31 -4.02 8.80
N LEU A 83 -7.54 -3.35 7.92
CA LEU A 83 -8.01 -2.99 6.57
C LEU A 83 -8.41 -4.22 5.75
N CYS A 84 -7.59 -5.26 5.76
CA CYS A 84 -7.91 -6.52 5.10
C CYS A 84 -9.14 -7.20 5.71
N LYS A 85 -9.27 -7.17 7.04
CA LYS A 85 -10.44 -7.75 7.73
C LYS A 85 -11.73 -7.03 7.38
N ILE A 86 -11.74 -5.69 7.36
CA ILE A 86 -12.89 -4.91 6.88
C ILE A 86 -13.25 -5.33 5.45
N ALA A 87 -12.25 -5.49 4.58
CA ALA A 87 -12.48 -5.90 3.21
C ALA A 87 -13.09 -7.30 3.10
N ILE A 88 -12.63 -8.26 3.90
CA ILE A 88 -13.19 -9.62 3.96
C ILE A 88 -14.65 -9.63 4.46
N GLU A 89 -15.05 -8.72 5.34
CA GLU A 89 -16.44 -8.64 5.82
C GLU A 89 -17.41 -8.13 4.73
N VAL A 90 -16.92 -7.43 3.71
CA VAL A 90 -17.76 -6.80 2.67
C VAL A 90 -17.49 -7.31 1.26
N CYS A 91 -16.55 -8.26 1.09
CA CYS A 91 -16.14 -8.89 -0.15
C CYS A 91 -15.98 -10.40 0.07
N ASP A 92 -15.90 -11.19 -1.00
CA ASP A 92 -15.70 -12.65 -0.89
C ASP A 92 -14.28 -13.00 -0.39
N GLY A 93 -13.32 -12.12 -0.70
CA GLY A 93 -11.97 -12.18 -0.16
C GLY A 93 -11.11 -10.98 -0.50
N VAL A 94 -9.87 -11.01 -0.01
CA VAL A 94 -8.88 -9.95 -0.22
C VAL A 94 -7.56 -10.52 -0.75
N ILE A 95 -6.99 -9.86 -1.75
CA ILE A 95 -5.60 -10.07 -2.15
C ILE A 95 -4.69 -9.02 -1.49
N ILE A 96 -3.75 -9.47 -0.68
CA ILE A 96 -2.65 -8.67 -0.19
C ILE A 96 -1.60 -8.63 -1.30
N HIS A 97 -1.59 -7.54 -2.06
CA HIS A 97 -0.86 -7.45 -3.33
C HIS A 97 0.34 -6.50 -3.22
N SER A 98 1.50 -7.08 -2.90
CA SER A 98 2.73 -6.37 -2.57
C SER A 98 3.56 -6.00 -3.80
N LEU A 99 4.30 -4.90 -3.71
CA LEU A 99 5.33 -4.58 -4.70
C LEU A 99 6.52 -5.51 -4.57
N ILE A 100 6.93 -6.06 -5.71
CA ILE A 100 8.18 -6.79 -5.88
C ILE A 100 9.03 -6.08 -6.95
N GLY A 101 10.36 -6.26 -6.90
CA GLY A 101 11.30 -5.58 -7.80
C GLY A 101 12.13 -4.50 -7.10
N ASN A 102 12.49 -3.46 -7.84
CA ASN A 102 13.41 -2.42 -7.37
C ASN A 102 12.82 -1.65 -6.18
N LEU A 103 13.48 -1.76 -5.05
CA LEU A 103 13.15 -1.03 -3.84
C LEU A 103 14.03 0.20 -3.68
N LYS A 104 13.57 1.19 -2.92
CA LYS A 104 14.41 2.32 -2.56
C LYS A 104 15.53 1.87 -1.62
N PRO A 105 16.73 2.49 -1.66
CA PRO A 105 17.75 2.29 -0.63
C PRO A 105 17.14 2.47 0.77
N GLY A 106 17.28 1.46 1.64
CA GLY A 106 16.71 1.45 3.00
C GLY A 106 15.32 0.83 3.15
N ASP A 107 14.67 0.40 2.05
CA ASP A 107 13.46 -0.44 2.14
C ASP A 107 13.83 -1.88 2.55
N ILE A 108 12.94 -2.52 3.31
CA ILE A 108 13.11 -3.91 3.77
C ILE A 108 13.09 -4.86 2.55
N PRO A 109 14.06 -5.79 2.42
CA PRO A 109 14.12 -6.76 1.34
C PRO A 109 12.81 -7.52 1.14
N ALA A 110 12.55 -7.92 -0.10
CA ALA A 110 11.29 -8.60 -0.44
C ALA A 110 11.08 -9.89 0.36
N GLU A 111 12.13 -10.69 0.56
CA GLU A 111 12.07 -11.94 1.36
C GLU A 111 11.59 -11.70 2.80
N VAL A 112 12.10 -10.68 3.48
CA VAL A 112 11.70 -10.33 4.85
C VAL A 112 10.26 -9.81 4.87
N ARG A 113 9.86 -9.00 3.87
CA ARG A 113 8.48 -8.53 3.75
C ARG A 113 7.50 -9.68 3.51
N VAL A 114 7.86 -10.62 2.64
CA VAL A 114 7.08 -11.83 2.35
C VAL A 114 6.93 -12.66 3.62
N GLU A 115 8.03 -12.93 4.34
CA GLU A 115 8.00 -13.68 5.61
C GLU A 115 7.11 -13.02 6.67
N CYS A 116 7.14 -11.68 6.76
CA CYS A 116 6.26 -10.93 7.66
C CYS A 116 4.77 -11.09 7.29
N ILE A 117 4.43 -11.01 6.01
CA ILE A 117 3.04 -11.12 5.54
C ILE A 117 2.56 -12.58 5.66
N ASP A 118 3.38 -13.56 5.28
CA ASP A 118 3.05 -14.99 5.38
C ASP A 118 2.77 -15.38 6.84
N THR A 119 3.63 -14.93 7.76
CA THR A 119 3.44 -15.10 9.21
C THR A 119 2.11 -14.50 9.66
N LEU A 120 1.80 -13.27 9.25
CA LEU A 120 0.55 -12.62 9.62
C LEU A 120 -0.67 -13.37 9.05
N VAL A 121 -0.62 -13.76 7.76
CA VAL A 121 -1.67 -14.51 7.08
C VAL A 121 -1.93 -15.84 7.78
N LYS A 122 -0.88 -16.61 8.05
CA LYS A 122 -0.95 -17.93 8.69
C LYS A 122 -1.61 -17.89 10.06
N HIS A 123 -1.33 -16.87 10.86
CA HIS A 123 -1.76 -16.83 12.26
C HIS A 123 -3.08 -16.05 12.48
N TYR A 124 -3.45 -15.12 11.59
CA TYR A 124 -4.53 -14.17 11.86
C TYR A 124 -5.61 -14.04 10.78
N PHE A 125 -5.51 -14.83 9.70
CA PHE A 125 -6.51 -14.86 8.63
C PHE A 125 -7.06 -16.27 8.42
N VAL A 126 -8.31 -16.33 7.97
CA VAL A 126 -8.88 -17.58 7.44
C VAL A 126 -8.34 -17.74 6.02
N GLU A 127 -7.57 -18.79 5.78
CA GLU A 127 -6.86 -19.04 4.50
C GLU A 127 -7.78 -18.94 3.27
N LYS A 128 -9.02 -19.43 3.39
CA LYS A 128 -10.01 -19.41 2.31
C LYS A 128 -10.43 -18.01 1.85
N ASN A 129 -10.17 -16.96 2.65
CA ASN A 129 -10.63 -15.58 2.42
C ASN A 129 -9.49 -14.60 2.07
N VAL A 130 -8.24 -15.07 2.03
CA VAL A 130 -7.06 -14.23 1.76
C VAL A 130 -6.15 -14.87 0.72
N VAL A 131 -5.60 -14.05 -0.15
CA VAL A 131 -4.51 -14.41 -1.07
C VAL A 131 -3.35 -13.45 -0.82
N GLN A 132 -2.15 -13.97 -0.68
CA GLN A 132 -0.94 -13.16 -0.76
C GLN A 132 -0.37 -13.25 -2.17
N GLY A 133 0.03 -12.11 -2.72
CA GLY A 133 0.68 -12.06 -4.01
C GLY A 133 1.57 -10.84 -4.16
N GLY A 134 2.34 -10.81 -5.24
CA GLY A 134 3.21 -9.72 -5.61
C GLY A 134 3.14 -9.42 -7.10
N TYR A 135 3.33 -8.15 -7.44
CA TYR A 135 3.43 -7.68 -8.82
C TYR A 135 4.54 -6.65 -8.99
N PRO A 136 5.17 -6.60 -10.18
CA PRO A 136 6.20 -5.63 -10.49
C PRO A 136 5.58 -4.26 -10.73
N LEU A 137 5.98 -3.27 -9.94
CA LEU A 137 5.69 -1.86 -10.21
C LEU A 137 6.73 -0.96 -9.56
N ASP A 138 7.33 -0.09 -10.36
CA ASP A 138 8.06 1.07 -9.87
C ASP A 138 7.07 2.16 -9.47
N MET A 139 6.97 2.48 -8.19
CA MET A 139 6.09 3.56 -7.73
C MET A 139 6.57 4.92 -8.19
N ARG A 140 5.62 5.82 -8.50
CA ARG A 140 5.90 7.22 -8.85
C ARG A 140 5.66 8.13 -7.64
N TYR A 141 5.07 7.61 -6.57
CA TYR A 141 4.65 8.36 -5.39
C TYR A 141 3.71 9.51 -5.74
N ALA A 142 2.87 9.32 -6.76
CA ALA A 142 1.98 10.35 -7.30
C ALA A 142 0.60 10.38 -6.61
N GLY A 143 0.53 9.92 -5.36
CA GLY A 143 -0.61 10.05 -4.47
C GLY A 143 -1.94 9.70 -5.16
N PRO A 144 -2.87 10.68 -5.30
CA PRO A 144 -4.17 10.45 -5.90
C PRO A 144 -4.15 9.80 -7.29
N ARG A 145 -3.28 10.28 -8.20
CA ARG A 145 -3.21 9.73 -9.57
C ARG A 145 -2.68 8.31 -9.57
N GLU A 146 -1.80 7.98 -8.64
CA GLU A 146 -1.30 6.62 -8.48
C GLU A 146 -2.32 5.70 -7.81
N GLY A 147 -3.22 6.24 -6.99
CA GLY A 147 -4.42 5.52 -6.53
C GLY A 147 -5.26 5.00 -7.69
N LEU A 148 -5.54 5.85 -8.69
CA LEU A 148 -6.23 5.43 -9.91
C LEU A 148 -5.43 4.41 -10.72
N LEU A 149 -4.12 4.63 -10.89
CA LEU A 149 -3.24 3.68 -11.60
C LEU A 149 -3.22 2.30 -10.92
N HIS A 150 -3.15 2.29 -9.59
CA HIS A 150 -3.24 1.07 -8.81
C HIS A 150 -4.58 0.35 -9.05
N ALA A 151 -5.71 1.05 -8.99
CA ALA A 151 -7.02 0.47 -9.27
C ALA A 151 -7.11 -0.10 -10.70
N THR A 152 -6.55 0.60 -11.70
CA THR A 152 -6.45 0.11 -13.08
C THR A 152 -5.66 -1.19 -13.19
N PHE A 153 -4.53 -1.31 -12.49
CA PHE A 153 -3.82 -2.59 -12.45
C PHE A 153 -4.68 -3.66 -11.78
N ARG A 154 -5.36 -3.32 -10.67
CA ARG A 154 -6.17 -4.28 -9.91
C ARG A 154 -7.30 -4.87 -10.74
N GLN A 155 -8.02 -4.07 -11.53
CA GLN A 155 -9.03 -4.65 -12.43
C GLN A 155 -8.43 -5.61 -13.46
N ASN A 156 -7.20 -5.38 -13.94
CA ASN A 156 -6.55 -6.34 -14.84
C ASN A 156 -6.30 -7.67 -14.15
N TYR A 157 -5.95 -7.63 -12.85
CA TYR A 157 -5.78 -8.78 -11.97
C TYR A 157 -7.10 -9.40 -11.46
N GLY A 158 -8.27 -8.92 -11.91
CA GLY A 158 -9.57 -9.48 -11.52
C GLY A 158 -10.15 -8.91 -10.22
N VAL A 159 -9.57 -7.83 -9.69
CA VAL A 159 -10.03 -7.15 -8.46
C VAL A 159 -11.01 -6.04 -8.81
N ASN A 160 -12.13 -5.96 -8.09
CA ASN A 160 -13.15 -4.92 -8.30
C ASN A 160 -13.29 -3.92 -7.14
N LYS A 161 -12.63 -4.16 -6.00
CA LYS A 161 -12.52 -3.19 -4.90
C LYS A 161 -11.06 -2.90 -4.56
N MET A 162 -10.62 -1.65 -4.68
CA MET A 162 -9.27 -1.24 -4.31
C MET A 162 -9.29 -0.56 -2.94
N ILE A 163 -8.61 -1.11 -1.94
CA ILE A 163 -8.49 -0.42 -0.65
C ILE A 163 -7.69 0.87 -0.84
N ILE A 164 -8.30 2.00 -0.51
CA ILE A 164 -7.66 3.32 -0.51
C ILE A 164 -7.72 3.87 0.91
N GLY A 165 -6.57 3.79 1.60
CA GLY A 165 -6.42 4.33 2.95
C GLY A 165 -5.96 5.79 2.95
N ARG A 166 -5.54 6.24 4.14
CA ARG A 166 -4.83 7.51 4.33
C ARG A 166 -3.56 7.58 3.47
N ASP A 167 -3.35 8.74 2.83
CA ASP A 167 -2.11 9.12 2.14
C ASP A 167 -1.64 8.06 1.13
N HIS A 168 -2.60 7.45 0.43
CA HIS A 168 -2.33 6.33 -0.46
C HIS A 168 -1.37 6.73 -1.58
N ALA A 169 -0.24 6.02 -1.67
CA ALA A 169 0.86 6.30 -2.60
C ALA A 169 1.43 7.73 -2.52
N GLY A 170 1.21 8.44 -1.41
CA GLY A 170 1.76 9.75 -1.16
C GLY A 170 3.23 9.73 -0.76
N VAL A 171 3.82 10.93 -0.68
CA VAL A 171 5.19 11.16 -0.25
C VAL A 171 5.29 12.53 0.40
N GLY A 172 5.92 12.60 1.57
CA GLY A 172 6.05 13.85 2.33
C GLY A 172 4.68 14.52 2.53
N ASP A 173 4.65 15.84 2.33
CA ASP A 173 3.45 16.66 2.47
C ASP A 173 2.90 17.14 1.10
N PHE A 174 3.17 16.38 0.02
CA PHE A 174 2.76 16.74 -1.33
C PHE A 174 1.25 16.59 -1.59
N TYR A 175 0.57 15.77 -0.79
CA TYR A 175 -0.83 15.42 -0.97
C TYR A 175 -1.58 15.50 0.36
N GLY A 176 -2.87 15.83 0.29
CA GLY A 176 -3.75 15.78 1.46
C GLY A 176 -4.03 14.33 1.89
N MET A 177 -4.37 14.16 3.17
CA MET A 177 -4.57 12.86 3.81
C MET A 177 -5.56 11.93 3.07
N PHE A 178 -6.60 12.50 2.47
CA PHE A 178 -7.66 11.77 1.77
C PHE A 178 -7.83 12.19 0.30
N GLU A 179 -6.93 13.02 -0.26
CA GLU A 179 -7.02 13.42 -1.67
C GLU A 179 -7.01 12.19 -2.61
N ALA A 180 -6.35 11.10 -2.20
CA ALA A 180 -6.33 9.85 -2.96
C ALA A 180 -7.66 9.09 -2.94
N GLN A 181 -8.54 9.35 -1.97
CA GLN A 181 -9.91 8.85 -1.96
C GLN A 181 -10.83 9.75 -2.78
N GLU A 182 -10.68 11.08 -2.64
CA GLU A 182 -11.51 12.08 -3.31
C GLU A 182 -11.37 12.05 -4.84
N ILE A 183 -10.19 11.71 -5.37
CA ILE A 183 -9.99 11.62 -6.83
C ILE A 183 -10.92 10.60 -7.51
N PHE A 184 -11.31 9.56 -6.79
CA PHE A 184 -12.24 8.55 -7.30
C PHE A 184 -13.66 9.10 -7.49
N ASP A 185 -14.01 10.23 -6.86
CA ASP A 185 -15.32 10.89 -7.04
C ASP A 185 -15.33 11.80 -8.28
N ARG A 186 -14.17 11.97 -8.95
CA ARG A 186 -13.96 12.88 -10.08
C ARG A 186 -13.76 12.16 -11.41
N ILE A 187 -13.97 10.84 -11.46
CA ILE A 187 -13.77 10.01 -12.65
C ILE A 187 -15.05 9.22 -12.99
N PRO A 188 -15.25 8.85 -14.28
CA PRO A 188 -16.39 8.03 -14.67
C PRO A 188 -16.21 6.56 -14.28
N TYR A 189 -17.31 5.89 -13.95
CA TYR A 189 -17.41 4.44 -13.72
C TYR A 189 -18.30 3.77 -14.76
N LYS A 190 -18.33 2.43 -14.77
CA LYS A 190 -19.06 1.59 -15.74
C LYS A 190 -20.50 2.05 -16.01
N GLU A 191 -21.23 2.44 -14.97
CA GLU A 191 -22.66 2.82 -15.06
C GLU A 191 -22.88 4.31 -15.33
N GLN A 192 -21.85 5.14 -15.14
CA GLN A 192 -21.90 6.58 -15.34
C GLN A 192 -21.30 6.87 -16.70
N ALA A 193 -22.18 6.97 -17.70
CA ALA A 193 -21.90 7.20 -19.11
C ALA A 193 -20.56 7.92 -19.36
N CYS A 194 -19.52 7.15 -19.71
CA CYS A 194 -18.39 7.76 -20.37
C CYS A 194 -18.72 7.83 -21.86
N PRO A 195 -18.81 9.03 -22.45
CA PRO A 195 -19.08 9.17 -23.88
C PRO A 195 -17.97 8.51 -24.74
N ASP A 196 -16.78 8.31 -24.18
CA ASP A 196 -15.67 7.63 -24.84
C ASP A 196 -15.40 6.25 -24.22
N PRO A 197 -15.49 5.16 -25.01
CA PRO A 197 -15.11 3.82 -24.56
C PRO A 197 -13.69 3.78 -23.99
N GLY A 198 -13.50 3.02 -22.90
CA GLY A 198 -12.17 2.79 -22.30
C GLY A 198 -11.71 3.84 -21.28
N LYS A 199 -12.54 4.83 -20.94
CA LYS A 199 -12.22 5.83 -19.89
C LYS A 199 -12.86 5.56 -18.53
N ALA A 200 -13.83 4.64 -18.46
CA ALA A 200 -14.49 4.27 -17.22
C ALA A 200 -13.66 3.24 -16.42
N LEU A 201 -13.44 3.51 -15.14
CA LEU A 201 -12.80 2.56 -14.24
C LEU A 201 -13.81 1.50 -13.79
N LEU A 202 -13.39 0.23 -13.75
CA LEU A 202 -14.22 -0.88 -13.26
C LEU A 202 -13.95 -1.20 -11.79
N CYS A 203 -12.71 -0.99 -11.33
CA CYS A 203 -12.33 -1.18 -9.94
C CYS A 203 -12.75 0.04 -9.12
N GLU A 204 -13.67 -0.15 -8.19
CA GLU A 204 -14.14 0.92 -7.29
C GLU A 204 -13.25 1.02 -6.04
N PRO A 205 -13.14 2.20 -5.41
CA PRO A 205 -12.40 2.34 -4.17
C PRO A 205 -13.20 1.74 -3.00
N LEU A 206 -12.53 0.94 -2.16
CA LEU A 206 -12.94 0.69 -0.79
C LEU A 206 -12.24 1.71 0.10
N LYS A 207 -12.90 2.85 0.32
CA LYS A 207 -12.38 3.99 1.10
C LYS A 207 -12.43 3.64 2.58
N ILE A 208 -11.27 3.53 3.22
CA ILE A 208 -11.17 3.29 4.66
C ILE A 208 -10.44 4.46 5.30
N ASP A 209 -11.01 4.98 6.39
CA ASP A 209 -10.46 6.11 7.13
C ASP A 209 -9.18 5.69 7.89
N TRP A 210 -8.52 6.62 8.58
CA TRP A 210 -7.32 6.35 9.35
C TRP A 210 -7.62 5.40 10.51
N THR A 211 -7.11 4.18 10.40
CA THR A 211 -7.27 3.11 11.39
C THR A 211 -6.14 3.06 12.42
N PHE A 212 -6.50 2.76 13.66
CA PHE A 212 -5.61 2.68 14.82
C PHE A 212 -6.18 1.75 15.89
N TYR A 213 -5.34 1.25 16.81
CA TYR A 213 -5.83 0.64 18.04
C TYR A 213 -6.21 1.75 19.02
N CYS A 214 -7.33 1.62 19.72
CA CYS A 214 -7.72 2.53 20.80
C CYS A 214 -7.85 1.77 22.12
N PHE A 215 -7.14 2.22 23.15
CA PHE A 215 -7.15 1.59 24.47
C PHE A 215 -8.51 1.67 25.16
N LYS A 216 -9.27 2.76 24.96
CA LYS A 216 -10.62 2.91 25.52
C LYS A 216 -11.68 2.09 24.80
N CYS A 217 -11.54 1.92 23.48
CA CYS A 217 -12.42 1.04 22.71
C CYS A 217 -12.03 -0.44 22.87
N ASP A 218 -10.85 -0.70 23.42
CA ASP A 218 -10.22 -2.02 23.51
C ASP A 218 -10.20 -2.76 22.16
N GLY A 219 -9.77 -2.07 21.11
CA GLY A 219 -9.81 -2.64 19.77
C GLY A 219 -9.35 -1.72 18.67
N MET A 220 -9.32 -2.29 17.45
CA MET A 220 -9.11 -1.52 16.23
C MET A 220 -10.32 -0.66 15.92
N ALA A 221 -10.08 0.59 15.57
CA ALA A 221 -11.10 1.55 15.17
C ALA A 221 -10.56 2.47 14.07
N SER A 222 -11.38 3.43 13.66
CA SER A 222 -11.01 4.49 12.73
C SER A 222 -11.48 5.85 13.25
N LEU A 223 -11.05 6.94 12.61
CA LEU A 223 -11.58 8.28 12.90
C LEU A 223 -13.11 8.39 12.72
N ARG A 224 -13.73 7.49 11.96
CA ARG A 224 -15.20 7.47 11.78
C ARG A 224 -15.94 6.77 12.91
N THR A 225 -15.27 5.89 13.65
CA THR A 225 -15.91 4.98 14.60
C THR A 225 -15.45 5.17 16.04
N CYS A 226 -14.34 5.87 16.27
CA CYS A 226 -13.80 6.15 17.60
C CYS A 226 -13.75 7.66 17.88
N PRO A 227 -14.45 8.15 18.93
CA PRO A 227 -14.45 9.57 19.29
C PRO A 227 -13.29 9.95 20.24
N HIS A 228 -12.51 8.99 20.75
CA HIS A 228 -11.46 9.24 21.74
C HIS A 228 -10.28 10.00 21.15
N ALA A 229 -9.52 10.74 21.96
CA ALA A 229 -8.43 11.59 21.50
C ALA A 229 -7.15 10.79 21.17
N LYS A 230 -6.13 11.44 20.60
CA LYS A 230 -4.89 10.79 20.13
C LYS A 230 -4.12 10.07 21.25
N GLU A 231 -4.26 10.51 22.49
CA GLU A 231 -3.61 9.94 23.67
C GLU A 231 -4.12 8.53 23.97
N ASP A 232 -5.35 8.24 23.58
CA ASP A 232 -5.98 6.93 23.74
C ASP A 232 -5.70 6.00 22.54
N ARG A 233 -4.88 6.42 21.56
CA ARG A 233 -4.69 5.73 20.27
C ARG A 233 -3.24 5.33 20.05
N VAL A 234 -3.03 4.12 19.51
CA VAL A 234 -1.72 3.67 19.06
C VAL A 234 -1.47 4.17 17.64
N ILE A 235 -0.76 5.29 17.53
CA ILE A 235 -0.36 5.88 16.24
C ILE A 235 1.18 5.95 16.20
N LEU A 236 1.76 5.14 15.32
CA LEU A 236 3.21 5.08 15.12
C LEU A 236 3.51 5.20 13.63
N SER A 237 4.32 6.19 13.27
CA SER A 237 4.79 6.33 11.89
C SER A 237 5.84 5.28 11.55
N GLY A 238 5.90 4.89 10.27
CA GLY A 238 6.91 3.93 9.79
C GLY A 238 8.35 4.41 10.06
N THR A 239 8.61 5.71 10.00
CA THR A 239 9.91 6.31 10.35
C THR A 239 10.26 6.07 11.83
N LYS A 240 9.33 6.31 12.74
CA LYS A 240 9.54 6.06 14.17
C LYS A 240 9.67 4.57 14.47
N LEU A 241 8.85 3.71 13.84
CA LEU A 241 8.98 2.25 13.93
C LEU A 241 10.38 1.78 13.53
N ARG A 242 10.87 2.18 12.35
CA ARG A 242 12.20 1.77 11.88
C ARG A 242 13.29 2.23 12.84
N LYS A 243 13.18 3.45 13.38
CA LYS A 243 14.14 3.97 14.35
C LYS A 243 14.17 3.09 15.60
N MET A 244 13.01 2.79 16.18
CA MET A 244 12.92 1.95 17.36
C MET A 244 13.47 0.54 17.11
N LEU A 245 13.18 -0.07 15.95
CA LEU A 245 13.72 -1.38 15.58
C LEU A 245 15.26 -1.35 15.42
N SER A 246 15.83 -0.34 14.77
CA SER A 246 17.28 -0.19 14.60
C SER A 246 18.04 0.12 15.90
N GLU A 247 17.36 0.70 16.88
CA GLU A 247 17.90 1.07 18.19
C GLU A 247 17.62 0.02 19.27
N GLY A 248 16.92 -1.09 18.94
CA GLY A 248 16.52 -2.10 19.92
C GLY A 248 15.47 -1.60 20.92
N GLY A 249 14.75 -0.54 20.58
CA GLY A 249 13.69 0.05 21.41
C GLY A 249 12.40 -0.77 21.41
N GLU A 250 11.62 -0.61 22.47
CA GLU A 250 10.31 -1.27 22.60
C GLU A 250 9.27 -0.68 21.66
N ILE A 251 8.59 -1.52 20.89
CA ILE A 251 7.50 -1.08 20.03
C ILE A 251 6.23 -0.95 20.89
N PRO A 252 5.43 0.12 20.73
CA PRO A 252 4.16 0.24 21.44
C PRO A 252 3.32 -1.02 21.31
N ASP A 253 2.75 -1.45 22.44
CA ASP A 253 1.83 -2.57 22.45
C ASP A 253 0.68 -2.32 21.46
N HIS A 254 0.19 -3.40 20.88
CA HIS A 254 -0.88 -3.43 19.89
C HIS A 254 -0.58 -2.72 18.56
N PHE A 255 0.64 -2.23 18.33
CA PHE A 255 1.02 -1.73 17.01
C PHE A 255 1.14 -2.88 15.99
N GLY A 256 1.85 -3.94 16.36
CA GLY A 256 2.13 -5.12 15.54
C GLY A 256 1.69 -6.42 16.19
N ARG A 257 1.97 -7.54 15.52
CA ARG A 257 1.92 -8.90 16.09
C ARG A 257 3.35 -9.29 16.47
N ASP A 258 3.54 -9.96 17.59
CA ASP A 258 4.88 -10.17 18.18
C ASP A 258 5.78 -11.01 17.28
N GLU A 259 5.23 -12.04 16.63
CA GLU A 259 5.92 -12.89 15.67
C GLU A 259 6.37 -12.11 14.43
N VAL A 260 5.59 -11.12 13.98
CA VAL A 260 5.98 -10.24 12.87
C VAL A 260 7.07 -9.26 13.33
N LEU A 261 6.92 -8.71 14.55
CA LEU A 261 7.93 -7.82 15.13
C LEU A 261 9.26 -8.56 15.38
N ALA A 262 9.23 -9.85 15.72
CA ALA A 262 10.42 -10.67 15.90
C ALA A 262 11.21 -10.82 14.58
N ILE A 263 10.52 -11.09 13.46
CA ILE A 263 11.14 -11.13 12.12
C ILE A 263 11.80 -9.78 11.79
N LEU A 264 11.08 -8.68 12.04
CA LEU A 264 11.60 -7.34 11.78
C LEU A 264 12.80 -6.99 12.67
N ARG A 265 12.76 -7.30 13.97
CA ARG A 265 13.90 -7.10 14.89
C ARG A 265 15.12 -7.86 14.42
N LYS A 266 14.97 -9.15 14.10
CA LYS A 266 16.06 -9.98 13.57
C LYS A 266 16.69 -9.37 12.32
N TYR A 267 15.89 -8.82 11.41
CA TYR A 267 16.39 -8.12 10.24
C TYR A 267 17.19 -6.85 10.60
N TYR A 268 16.65 -5.99 11.45
CA TYR A 268 17.29 -4.72 11.84
C TYR A 268 18.55 -4.91 12.70
N GLU A 269 18.59 -5.91 13.58
CA GLU A 269 19.77 -6.28 14.36
C GLU A 269 20.90 -6.83 13.49
N GLY A 270 20.55 -7.46 12.35
CA GLY A 270 21.52 -7.99 11.38
C GLY A 270 22.16 -6.93 10.46
N LEU A 271 21.73 -5.67 10.51
CA LEU A 271 22.29 -4.61 9.68
C LEU A 271 23.66 -4.15 10.21
N THR A 272 24.70 -4.30 9.39
CA THR A 272 26.06 -3.84 9.69
C THR A 272 26.22 -2.32 9.58
N GLU A 273 25.45 -1.67 8.70
CA GLU A 273 25.34 -0.22 8.60
C GLU A 273 23.95 0.23 9.06
N LYS A 274 23.89 0.99 10.16
CA LYS A 274 22.63 1.56 10.65
C LYS A 274 22.20 2.70 9.73
N VAL A 275 21.05 2.53 9.07
CA VAL A 275 20.45 3.58 8.25
C VAL A 275 20.11 4.77 9.13
N GLU A 276 20.62 5.96 8.82
CA GLU A 276 20.26 7.20 9.51
C GLU A 276 18.82 7.59 9.13
N ILE A 277 17.91 7.55 10.10
CA ILE A 277 16.48 7.78 9.86
C ILE A 277 16.14 9.24 10.21
N LYS A 278 15.97 10.09 9.19
CA LYS A 278 15.49 11.46 9.37
C LYS A 278 13.99 11.49 9.68
N MET A 279 13.62 12.15 10.78
CA MET A 279 12.23 12.37 11.20
C MET A 279 11.59 13.48 10.34
N GLN A 280 10.37 13.27 9.83
CA GLN A 280 9.59 14.29 9.12
C GLN A 280 8.36 14.69 9.96
N GLY A 281 7.94 15.96 9.90
CA GLY A 281 6.92 16.56 10.78
C GLY A 281 5.54 15.91 10.74
N ALA A 282 5.00 15.57 9.56
CA ALA A 282 3.69 14.91 9.45
C ALA A 282 3.64 13.47 10.00
N ALA A 283 4.78 12.91 10.38
CA ALA A 283 4.92 11.58 10.97
C ALA A 283 4.66 11.58 12.49
N SER A 284 4.48 12.74 13.14
CA SER A 284 4.30 12.88 14.59
C SER A 284 2.86 12.73 15.07
N GLY A 285 1.86 12.82 14.17
CA GLY A 285 0.44 12.83 14.56
C GLY A 285 0.00 14.12 15.28
N GLU A 286 0.85 15.16 15.33
CA GLU A 286 0.56 16.41 16.04
C GLU A 286 -0.61 17.21 15.45
N ALA A 287 -0.95 16.99 14.18
CA ALA A 287 -2.06 17.66 13.49
C ALA A 287 -3.45 17.06 13.77
N LEU A 288 -3.53 15.98 14.55
CA LEU A 288 -4.81 15.36 14.94
C LEU A 288 -5.34 16.03 16.21
N LYS A 289 -6.24 17.00 16.04
CA LYS A 289 -7.16 17.45 17.10
C LYS A 289 -8.41 16.61 17.08
#